data_AF-A0A955M4Y9-F1
#
_entry.id   AF-A0A955M4Y9-F1
#
_cell.length_a   1.000
_cell.length_b   1.000
_cell.length_c   1.000
_cell.angle_alpha   90.00
_cell.angle_beta   90.00
_cell.angle_gamma   90.00
#
_symmetry.space_group_name_H-M   'P 1'
#
loop_
_entity.id
_entity.type
_entity.pdbx_description
1 polymer ?
#
loop_
_entity_poly.entity_id
_entity_poly.type
_entity_poly.pdbx_seq_one_letter_code
_entity_poly.pdbx_strand_id
1 'polypeptide(L)'
;MKKIFLYSEIIFQSMKTGIRLPPFGWVVCAFSGGIVLGETYKIPVVFPAVLFLGVWLCSLLLWKTRVLIKILLGILLVFAGMIYQFSHQLFSVKDIHYVSRYYKSQPVELKGTIVSDTHSKQMAYGLKTTRYVRLEEIKAPWGWEEVRGKILLQTFRPFPARYADQIQFSGRLHKPFGFDREKHQKSSYEQYLNHRGIYWIVSVKKARPIKIIQRGKGFSLRRRAYSLSDQLKNILDKRLTEQESGVMKAILLGDRGDIPRHLKELFFKTGTIHILAISGLHVGIIASMVMGLLCVFPLGRKVRVVLTVIFLIGYIFISGARPSTVRACTMACVLLMAFIVERKADAWNNLFIAAFVLLLFNPMYLYDIGFQLSFICVGMILICYPLLKSMADGIEMAPLIRQMIMSLGMSFLIWLGVAGLIARHFQIVTPVAVIANLYVIPCLTIVVSLGFGVLITHAAAPMLVEYFILSLRAVLNCLVGGVYLFHKIPFAFQSVGAVEARAICLYYTVLVLVLFLLKIFARRSSQNKINL
;
A
#
# COMPACT_ATOMS: atom_id res chain seq x y z
N MET A 1 46.30 -20.15 -15.55
CA MET A 1 45.48 -19.65 -16.69
C MET A 1 44.16 -20.39 -16.90
N LYS A 2 44.11 -21.74 -16.93
CA LYS A 2 42.83 -22.50 -17.09
C LYS A 2 41.74 -22.20 -16.05
N LYS A 3 42.10 -21.96 -14.77
CA LYS A 3 41.13 -21.52 -13.75
C LYS A 3 40.47 -20.18 -14.10
N ILE A 4 41.25 -19.17 -14.51
CA ILE A 4 40.76 -17.81 -14.85
C ILE A 4 39.79 -17.84 -16.05
N PHE A 5 40.06 -18.69 -17.05
CA PHE A 5 39.15 -18.90 -18.18
C PHE A 5 37.81 -19.52 -17.73
N LEU A 6 37.86 -20.54 -16.87
CA LEU A 6 36.65 -21.13 -16.26
C LEU A 6 35.86 -20.09 -15.42
N TYR A 7 36.56 -19.21 -14.68
CA TYR A 7 35.92 -18.12 -13.93
C TYR A 7 35.22 -17.13 -14.87
N SER A 8 35.84 -16.76 -16.00
CA SER A 8 35.25 -15.86 -16.99
C SER A 8 34.01 -16.47 -17.65
N GLU A 9 34.04 -17.77 -17.95
CA GLU A 9 32.96 -18.49 -18.63
C GLU A 9 31.75 -18.73 -17.72
N ILE A 10 31.97 -18.98 -16.42
CA ILE A 10 30.93 -19.04 -15.39
C ILE A 10 30.32 -17.65 -15.15
N ILE A 11 31.13 -16.59 -15.13
CA ILE A 11 30.62 -15.20 -15.06
C ILE A 11 29.79 -14.90 -16.30
N PHE A 12 30.24 -15.32 -17.49
CA PHE A 12 29.54 -15.12 -18.76
C PHE A 12 28.24 -15.94 -18.88
N GLN A 13 28.20 -17.19 -18.39
CA GLN A 13 26.97 -17.99 -18.29
C GLN A 13 26.01 -17.46 -17.20
N SER A 14 26.54 -16.94 -16.10
CA SER A 14 25.74 -16.25 -15.07
C SER A 14 25.15 -14.93 -15.61
N MET A 15 25.87 -14.22 -16.48
CA MET A 15 25.35 -13.07 -17.24
C MET A 15 24.30 -13.46 -18.28
N LYS A 16 24.48 -14.58 -19.02
CA LYS A 16 23.47 -15.11 -19.96
C LYS A 16 22.19 -15.62 -19.28
N THR A 17 22.31 -16.07 -18.03
CA THR A 17 21.20 -16.43 -17.13
C THR A 17 20.90 -15.31 -16.12
N GLY A 18 21.30 -14.08 -16.46
CA GLY A 18 20.90 -12.86 -15.78
C GLY A 18 19.39 -12.79 -15.71
N ILE A 19 18.88 -12.01 -14.75
CA ILE A 19 17.44 -11.79 -14.51
C ILE A 19 16.80 -11.38 -15.85
N ARG A 20 16.32 -12.35 -16.63
CA ARG A 20 15.53 -12.04 -17.82
C ARG A 20 14.27 -11.43 -17.25
N LEU A 21 14.10 -10.13 -17.43
CA LEU A 21 12.86 -9.50 -17.05
C LEU A 21 11.73 -10.32 -17.68
N PRO A 22 10.71 -10.70 -16.89
CA PRO A 22 9.59 -11.42 -17.45
C PRO A 22 8.96 -10.58 -18.58
N PRO A 23 8.18 -11.20 -19.47
CA PRO A 23 7.60 -10.50 -20.62
C PRO A 23 6.79 -9.25 -20.25
N PHE A 24 6.23 -9.16 -19.03
CA PHE A 24 5.53 -7.96 -18.57
C PHE A 24 6.44 -6.98 -17.80
N GLY A 25 7.64 -7.39 -17.41
CA GLY A 25 8.57 -6.55 -16.65
C GLY A 25 9.04 -5.32 -17.43
N TRP A 26 9.45 -5.51 -18.69
CA TRP A 26 9.90 -4.38 -19.52
C TRP A 26 8.76 -3.41 -19.85
N VAL A 27 7.52 -3.90 -20.00
CA VAL A 27 6.32 -3.06 -20.23
C VAL A 27 6.14 -2.09 -19.08
N VAL A 28 6.20 -2.59 -17.85
CA VAL A 28 5.99 -1.80 -16.64
C VAL A 28 7.16 -0.87 -16.37
N CYS A 29 8.39 -1.32 -16.59
CA CYS A 29 9.57 -0.45 -16.49
C CYS A 29 9.51 0.72 -17.48
N ALA A 30 9.12 0.47 -18.74
CA ALA A 30 8.97 1.51 -19.75
C ALA A 30 7.85 2.50 -19.38
N PHE A 31 6.67 2.00 -19.01
CA PHE A 31 5.55 2.83 -18.58
C PHE A 31 5.88 3.68 -17.33
N SER A 32 6.53 3.07 -16.34
CA SER A 32 6.99 3.76 -15.13
C SER A 32 8.05 4.81 -15.44
N GLY A 33 8.98 4.52 -16.35
CA GLY A 33 9.97 5.48 -16.84
C GLY A 33 9.30 6.69 -17.50
N GLY A 34 8.24 6.45 -18.29
CA GLY A 34 7.39 7.49 -18.84
C GLY A 34 6.77 8.41 -17.78
N ILE A 35 6.18 7.82 -16.74
CA ILE A 35 5.62 8.57 -15.60
C ILE A 35 6.71 9.43 -14.93
N VAL A 36 7.89 8.86 -14.68
CA VAL A 36 9.00 9.57 -14.03
C VAL A 36 9.50 10.74 -14.84
N LEU A 37 9.69 10.54 -16.15
CA LEU A 37 10.12 11.61 -17.04
C LEU A 37 9.06 12.71 -17.14
N GLY A 38 7.78 12.35 -17.21
CA GLY A 38 6.66 13.29 -17.22
C GLY A 38 6.62 14.18 -15.98
N GLU A 39 6.79 13.60 -14.78
CA GLU A 39 6.80 14.35 -13.52
C GLU A 39 8.06 15.22 -13.35
N THR A 40 9.22 14.71 -13.77
CA THR A 40 10.51 15.39 -13.59
C THR A 40 10.63 16.62 -14.49
N TYR A 41 10.30 16.46 -15.78
CA TYR A 41 10.51 17.51 -16.79
C TYR A 41 9.27 18.37 -17.05
N LYS A 42 8.08 17.95 -16.59
CA LYS A 42 6.80 18.67 -16.79
C LYS A 42 6.57 19.11 -18.23
N ILE A 43 6.89 18.22 -19.17
CA ILE A 43 6.80 18.48 -20.61
C ILE A 43 5.33 18.70 -20.99
N PRO A 44 4.98 19.75 -21.77
CA PRO A 44 3.63 19.95 -22.27
C PRO A 44 3.14 18.75 -23.07
N VAL A 45 1.91 18.28 -22.83
CA VAL A 45 1.36 17.02 -23.39
C VAL A 45 1.39 16.92 -24.91
N VAL A 46 1.38 18.06 -25.61
CA VAL A 46 1.41 18.11 -27.08
C VAL A 46 2.66 17.41 -27.62
N PHE A 47 3.82 17.64 -27.00
CA PHE A 47 5.08 17.06 -27.45
C PHE A 47 5.12 15.52 -27.37
N PRO A 48 4.87 14.87 -26.21
CA PRO A 48 4.82 13.41 -26.13
C PRO A 48 3.65 12.82 -26.93
N ALA A 49 2.53 13.54 -27.13
CA ALA A 49 1.43 13.07 -27.97
C ALA A 49 1.80 12.99 -29.46
N VAL A 50 2.49 14.02 -29.99
CA VAL A 50 2.99 14.02 -31.38
C VAL A 50 4.03 12.91 -31.57
N LEU A 51 4.97 12.76 -30.63
CA LEU A 51 5.95 11.68 -30.68
C LEU A 51 5.31 10.30 -30.57
N PHE A 52 4.29 10.13 -29.73
CA PHE A 52 3.52 8.89 -29.64
C PHE A 52 2.90 8.52 -30.98
N LEU A 53 2.23 9.46 -31.65
CA LEU A 53 1.65 9.28 -32.99
C LEU A 53 2.72 8.91 -34.03
N GLY A 54 3.84 9.62 -34.05
CA GLY A 54 4.94 9.34 -34.97
C GLY A 54 5.53 7.94 -34.78
N VAL A 55 5.82 7.55 -33.53
CA VAL A 55 6.34 6.20 -33.22
C VAL A 55 5.30 5.12 -33.53
N TRP A 56 4.02 5.40 -33.31
CA TRP A 56 2.93 4.47 -33.62
C TRP A 56 2.85 4.21 -35.12
N LEU A 57 2.89 5.25 -35.95
CA LEU A 57 2.94 5.12 -37.41
C LEU A 57 4.18 4.36 -37.88
N CYS A 58 5.37 4.67 -37.35
CA CYS A 58 6.59 3.92 -37.63
C CYS A 58 6.47 2.43 -37.27
N SER A 59 5.77 2.10 -36.18
CA SER A 59 5.56 0.71 -35.77
C SER A 59 4.71 -0.10 -36.74
N LEU A 60 3.76 0.55 -37.43
CA LEU A 60 2.95 -0.08 -38.48
C LEU A 60 3.79 -0.41 -39.73
N LEU A 61 4.69 0.50 -40.11
CA LEU A 61 5.59 0.31 -41.27
C LEU A 61 6.65 -0.77 -41.02
N LEU A 62 7.12 -0.89 -39.77
CA LEU A 62 8.23 -1.77 -39.38
C LEU A 62 7.77 -3.11 -38.76
N TRP A 63 6.48 -3.44 -38.89
CA TRP A 63 5.81 -4.63 -38.31
C TRP A 63 6.47 -5.98 -38.69
N LYS A 64 7.23 -6.04 -39.78
CA LYS A 64 7.91 -7.29 -40.19
C LYS A 64 9.16 -7.60 -39.35
N THR A 65 9.69 -6.62 -38.61
CA THR A 65 10.93 -6.76 -37.84
C THR A 65 10.67 -6.92 -36.34
N ARG A 66 10.70 -8.16 -35.84
CA ARG A 66 10.35 -8.50 -34.44
C ARG A 66 11.16 -7.75 -33.37
N VAL A 67 12.41 -7.41 -33.63
CA VAL A 67 13.26 -6.67 -32.68
C VAL A 67 12.87 -5.19 -32.63
N LEU A 68 12.70 -4.56 -33.79
CA LEU A 68 12.41 -3.14 -33.88
C LEU A 68 11.02 -2.81 -33.31
N ILE A 69 10.02 -3.67 -33.54
CA ILE A 69 8.68 -3.54 -32.94
C ILE A 69 8.75 -3.52 -31.42
N LYS A 70 9.58 -4.37 -30.78
CA LYS A 70 9.69 -4.39 -29.31
C LYS A 70 10.28 -3.09 -28.79
N ILE A 71 11.26 -2.52 -29.48
CA ILE A 71 11.86 -1.23 -29.14
C ILE A 71 10.81 -0.12 -29.31
N LEU A 72 10.12 -0.09 -30.45
CA LEU A 72 9.07 0.90 -30.73
C LEU A 72 7.92 0.80 -29.72
N LEU A 73 7.50 -0.41 -29.34
CA LEU A 73 6.47 -0.60 -28.31
C LEU A 73 6.95 -0.14 -26.93
N GLY A 74 8.23 -0.34 -26.61
CA GLY A 74 8.84 0.22 -25.39
C GLY A 74 8.78 1.74 -25.37
N ILE A 75 9.15 2.38 -26.49
CA ILE A 75 9.09 3.85 -26.64
C ILE A 75 7.64 4.35 -26.55
N LEU A 76 6.68 3.67 -27.19
CA LEU A 76 5.26 3.99 -27.08
C LEU A 76 4.77 3.94 -25.64
N LEU A 77 5.18 2.95 -24.86
CA LEU A 77 4.82 2.83 -23.45
C LEU A 77 5.42 3.95 -22.59
N VAL A 78 6.64 4.41 -22.89
CA VAL A 78 7.23 5.59 -22.23
C VAL A 78 6.39 6.83 -22.50
N PHE A 79 6.03 7.10 -23.77
CA PHE A 79 5.19 8.26 -24.09
C PHE A 79 3.77 8.12 -23.53
N ALA A 80 3.19 6.91 -23.55
CA ALA A 80 1.91 6.64 -22.91
C ALA A 80 1.95 6.95 -21.40
N GLY A 81 3.04 6.56 -20.72
CA GLY A 81 3.26 6.90 -19.31
C GLY A 81 3.36 8.40 -19.06
N MET A 82 4.07 9.14 -19.90
CA MET A 82 4.16 10.61 -19.81
C MET A 82 2.79 11.29 -20.00
N ILE A 83 2.06 10.91 -21.06
CA ILE A 83 0.73 11.46 -21.36
C ILE A 83 -0.24 11.15 -20.23
N TYR A 84 -0.21 9.91 -19.73
CA TYR A 84 -1.07 9.48 -18.65
C TYR A 84 -0.78 10.25 -17.35
N GLN A 85 0.49 10.47 -17.00
CA GLN A 85 0.89 11.31 -15.87
C GLN A 85 0.37 12.75 -16.02
N PHE A 86 0.51 13.34 -17.21
CA PHE A 86 0.01 14.68 -17.47
C PHE A 86 -1.52 14.77 -17.36
N SER A 87 -2.25 13.74 -17.81
CA SER A 87 -3.71 13.73 -17.72
C SER A 87 -4.23 13.85 -16.28
N HIS A 88 -3.46 13.40 -15.29
CA HIS A 88 -3.79 13.52 -13.88
C HIS A 88 -3.48 14.90 -13.28
N GLN A 89 -2.80 15.78 -14.03
CA GLN A 89 -2.53 17.17 -13.66
C GLN A 89 -3.47 18.15 -14.38
N LEU A 90 -4.29 17.67 -15.31
CA LEU A 90 -5.31 18.47 -15.98
C LEU A 90 -6.50 18.71 -15.06
N PHE A 91 -6.54 19.90 -14.46
CA PHE A 91 -7.71 20.37 -13.73
C PHE A 91 -8.70 21.03 -14.69
N SER A 92 -9.99 20.79 -14.47
CA SER A 92 -11.04 21.58 -15.12
C SER A 92 -10.89 23.06 -14.74
N VAL A 93 -11.31 23.97 -15.62
CA VAL A 93 -11.31 25.42 -15.34
C VAL A 93 -12.12 25.74 -14.08
N LYS A 94 -13.21 24.99 -13.83
CA LYS A 94 -14.05 25.10 -12.63
C LYS A 94 -13.52 24.34 -11.41
N ASP A 95 -12.28 23.85 -11.44
CA ASP A 95 -11.71 23.15 -10.30
C ASP A 95 -11.36 24.14 -9.17
N ILE A 96 -11.59 23.72 -7.93
CA ILE A 96 -11.23 24.46 -6.71
C ILE A 96 -9.77 24.88 -6.72
N HIS A 97 -8.87 24.15 -7.41
CA HIS A 97 -7.48 24.54 -7.59
C HIS A 97 -7.32 25.96 -8.16
N TYR A 98 -8.16 26.35 -9.12
CA TYR A 98 -8.14 27.69 -9.71
C TYR A 98 -9.06 28.67 -8.97
N VAL A 99 -10.28 28.24 -8.65
CA VAL A 99 -11.32 29.10 -8.03
C VAL A 99 -10.91 29.60 -6.65
N SER A 100 -10.18 28.79 -5.87
CA SER A 100 -9.67 29.15 -4.54
C SER A 100 -8.79 30.40 -4.49
N ARG A 101 -8.16 30.81 -5.62
CA ARG A 101 -7.30 32.01 -5.67
C ARG A 101 -8.06 33.28 -5.30
N TYR A 102 -9.37 33.32 -5.57
CA TYR A 102 -10.25 34.46 -5.31
C TYR A 102 -10.74 34.54 -3.85
N TYR A 103 -10.57 33.47 -3.05
CA TYR A 103 -11.18 33.35 -1.72
C TYR A 103 -10.15 33.26 -0.58
N LYS A 104 -8.93 33.77 -0.78
CA LYS A 104 -7.88 33.72 0.25
C LYS A 104 -8.34 34.41 1.54
N SER A 105 -8.15 33.72 2.67
CA SER A 105 -8.29 34.26 4.03
C SER A 105 -9.71 34.52 4.55
N GLN A 106 -10.74 34.47 3.70
CA GLN A 106 -12.13 34.63 4.11
C GLN A 106 -12.84 33.28 4.35
N PRO A 107 -13.82 33.23 5.26
CA PRO A 107 -14.70 32.08 5.35
C PRO A 107 -15.59 31.97 4.12
N VAL A 108 -15.60 30.80 3.49
CA VAL A 108 -16.43 30.54 2.30
C VAL A 108 -17.51 29.53 2.64
N GLU A 109 -18.70 29.71 2.06
CA GLU A 109 -19.79 28.75 2.13
C GLU A 109 -19.70 27.78 0.93
N LEU A 110 -19.77 26.49 1.22
CA LEU A 110 -19.48 25.42 0.28
C LEU A 110 -20.56 24.34 0.38
N LYS A 111 -20.89 23.74 -0.76
CA LYS A 111 -21.68 22.50 -0.84
C LYS A 111 -20.87 21.40 -1.49
N GLY A 112 -21.03 20.19 -0.97
CA GLY A 112 -20.36 19.03 -1.55
C GLY A 112 -20.82 17.73 -0.94
N THR A 113 -20.41 16.64 -1.58
CA THR A 113 -20.75 15.28 -1.17
C THR A 113 -19.56 14.63 -0.47
N ILE A 114 -19.82 13.93 0.65
CA ILE A 114 -18.80 13.20 1.39
C ILE A 114 -18.38 11.95 0.59
N VAL A 115 -17.07 11.85 0.30
CA VAL A 115 -16.49 10.77 -0.53
C VAL A 115 -15.47 9.91 0.22
N SER A 116 -15.38 10.03 1.55
CA SER A 116 -14.56 9.15 2.40
C SER A 116 -15.29 8.77 3.68
N ASP A 117 -14.75 7.77 4.36
CA ASP A 117 -15.08 7.52 5.76
C ASP A 117 -14.58 8.66 6.66
N THR A 118 -15.10 8.69 7.89
CA THR A 118 -14.71 9.62 8.95
C THR A 118 -13.42 9.18 9.60
N HIS A 119 -12.38 9.98 9.48
CA HIS A 119 -11.15 9.78 10.23
C HIS A 119 -11.18 10.68 11.46
N SER A 120 -11.43 10.06 12.62
CA SER A 120 -11.47 10.73 13.91
C SER A 120 -10.11 10.63 14.62
N LYS A 121 -9.71 11.71 15.27
CA LYS A 121 -8.53 11.75 16.14
C LYS A 121 -8.87 12.54 17.39
N GLN A 122 -8.73 11.90 18.55
CA GLN A 122 -8.83 12.59 19.82
C GLN A 122 -7.60 13.50 19.99
N MET A 123 -7.83 14.78 20.24
CA MET A 123 -6.78 15.77 20.55
C MET A 123 -7.01 16.34 21.95
N ALA A 124 -5.99 16.98 22.53
CA ALA A 124 -6.09 17.59 23.86
C ALA A 124 -7.23 18.61 23.98
N TYR A 125 -7.60 19.29 22.89
CA TYR A 125 -8.65 20.31 22.80
C TYR A 125 -9.99 19.79 22.21
N GLY A 126 -10.14 18.46 22.14
CA GLY A 126 -11.34 17.77 21.70
C GLY A 126 -11.17 16.92 20.43
N LEU A 127 -12.28 16.37 19.95
CA LEU A 127 -12.31 15.47 18.80
C LEU A 127 -12.09 16.24 17.49
N LYS A 128 -11.05 15.90 16.74
CA LYS A 128 -10.85 16.34 15.37
C LYS A 128 -11.33 15.25 14.42
N THR A 129 -12.29 15.56 13.56
CA THR A 129 -12.70 14.66 12.48
C THR A 129 -12.27 15.19 11.12
N THR A 130 -11.88 14.28 10.25
CA THR A 130 -11.37 14.59 8.92
C THR A 130 -12.08 13.75 7.88
N ARG A 131 -12.55 14.40 6.80
CA ARG A 131 -13.31 13.77 5.71
C ARG A 131 -12.91 14.37 4.36
N TYR A 132 -12.93 13.56 3.31
CA TYR A 132 -12.83 14.05 1.95
C TYR A 132 -14.21 14.43 1.44
N VAL A 133 -14.32 15.65 0.92
CA VAL A 133 -15.55 16.18 0.34
C VAL A 133 -15.26 16.52 -1.12
N ARG A 134 -16.10 16.00 -2.02
CA ARG A 134 -16.13 16.45 -3.42
C ARG A 134 -17.01 17.69 -3.46
N LEU A 135 -16.43 18.83 -3.82
CA LEU A 135 -17.18 20.06 -3.98
C LEU A 135 -18.09 19.97 -5.19
N GLU A 136 -19.24 20.61 -5.07
CA GLU A 136 -20.24 20.75 -6.12
C GLU A 136 -20.53 22.24 -6.36
N GLU A 137 -20.63 23.04 -5.30
CA GLU A 137 -20.89 24.48 -5.40
C GLU A 137 -20.09 25.28 -4.37
N ILE A 138 -19.70 26.50 -4.75
CA ILE A 138 -19.13 27.53 -3.88
C ILE A 138 -20.03 28.77 -3.90
N LYS A 139 -20.18 29.45 -2.77
CA LYS A 139 -20.90 30.73 -2.71
C LYS A 139 -19.94 31.88 -3.00
N ALA A 140 -20.07 32.45 -4.18
CA ALA A 140 -19.43 33.70 -4.59
C ALA A 140 -20.26 34.92 -4.13
N PRO A 141 -19.68 36.14 -4.14
CA PRO A 141 -20.43 37.36 -3.84
C PRO A 141 -21.68 37.56 -4.71
N TRP A 142 -21.67 37.05 -5.94
CA TRP A 142 -22.76 37.18 -6.93
C TRP A 142 -23.66 35.95 -7.05
N GLY A 143 -23.44 34.88 -6.26
CA GLY A 143 -24.30 33.69 -6.29
C GLY A 143 -23.57 32.37 -6.06
N TRP A 144 -24.29 31.26 -6.24
CA TRP A 144 -23.71 29.92 -6.21
C TRP A 144 -23.08 29.58 -7.56
N GLU A 145 -21.82 29.17 -7.55
CA GLU A 145 -21.10 28.72 -8.74
C GLU A 145 -20.75 27.25 -8.64
N GLU A 146 -20.88 26.53 -9.76
CA GLU A 146 -20.45 25.13 -9.86
C GLU A 146 -18.94 25.04 -9.72
N VAL A 147 -18.48 24.24 -8.76
CA VAL A 147 -17.05 23.98 -8.53
C VAL A 147 -16.82 22.49 -8.45
N ARG A 148 -15.71 22.04 -9.03
CA ARG A 148 -15.27 20.65 -8.97
C ARG A 148 -13.99 20.52 -8.16
N GLY A 149 -13.70 19.32 -7.71
CA GLY A 149 -12.48 18.99 -6.99
C GLY A 149 -12.73 18.42 -5.60
N LYS A 150 -11.67 17.89 -5.00
CA LYS A 150 -11.70 17.29 -3.66
C LYS A 150 -11.00 18.19 -2.66
N ILE A 151 -11.60 18.32 -1.49
CA ILE A 151 -11.00 19.01 -0.35
C ILE A 151 -10.95 18.10 0.88
N LEU A 152 -10.05 18.41 1.79
CA LEU A 152 -10.04 17.83 3.13
C LEU A 152 -10.83 18.72 4.09
N LEU A 153 -12.01 18.26 4.50
CA LEU A 153 -12.81 18.90 5.53
C LEU A 153 -12.30 18.50 6.92
N GLN A 154 -12.00 19.49 7.76
CA GLN A 154 -11.65 19.33 9.16
C GLN A 154 -12.73 19.95 10.05
N THR A 155 -13.28 19.14 10.95
CA THR A 155 -14.21 19.61 11.98
C THR A 155 -13.66 19.27 13.36
N PHE A 156 -14.06 20.05 14.37
CA PHE A 156 -13.61 19.89 15.75
C PHE A 156 -14.76 19.46 16.68
N ARG A 157 -15.73 18.74 16.14
CA ARG A 157 -16.89 18.20 16.85
C ARG A 157 -17.39 16.92 16.15
N PRO A 158 -18.08 16.02 16.88
CA PRO A 158 -18.83 14.93 16.26
C PRO A 158 -19.85 15.50 15.26
N PHE A 159 -19.97 14.87 14.10
CA PHE A 159 -20.94 15.27 13.08
C PHE A 159 -21.48 14.03 12.36
N PRO A 160 -22.80 13.74 12.42
CA PRO A 160 -23.36 12.44 12.05
C PRO A 160 -23.54 12.22 10.54
N ALA A 161 -22.89 12.99 9.67
CA ALA A 161 -22.99 12.72 8.23
C ALA A 161 -22.18 11.48 7.83
N ARG A 162 -22.72 10.74 6.86
CA ARG A 162 -22.17 9.48 6.35
C ARG A 162 -21.62 9.67 4.94
N TYR A 163 -20.95 8.63 4.45
CA TYR A 163 -20.56 8.56 3.04
C TYR A 163 -21.76 8.77 2.11
N ALA A 164 -21.55 9.54 1.04
CA ALA A 164 -22.55 9.96 0.05
C ALA A 164 -23.64 10.93 0.55
N ASP A 165 -23.55 11.45 1.77
CA ASP A 165 -24.37 12.57 2.20
C ASP A 165 -23.86 13.88 1.58
N GLN A 166 -24.80 14.70 1.11
CA GLN A 166 -24.54 16.05 0.61
C GLN A 166 -24.64 17.03 1.79
N ILE A 167 -23.61 17.85 1.97
CA ILE A 167 -23.50 18.76 3.11
C ILE A 167 -23.22 20.18 2.64
N GLN A 168 -23.73 21.14 3.42
CA GLN A 168 -23.45 22.56 3.31
C GLN A 168 -22.73 23.02 4.56
N PHE A 169 -21.59 23.69 4.39
CA PHE A 169 -20.75 24.14 5.49
C PHE A 169 -20.07 25.45 5.15
N SER A 170 -19.70 26.20 6.19
CA SER A 170 -18.90 27.41 6.05
C SER A 170 -17.60 27.27 6.83
N GLY A 171 -16.47 27.47 6.15
CA GLY A 171 -15.14 27.26 6.72
C GLY A 171 -14.07 28.10 6.03
N ARG A 172 -12.89 28.15 6.64
CA ARG A 172 -11.73 28.82 6.03
C ARG A 172 -10.97 27.85 5.15
N LEU A 173 -10.74 28.25 3.92
CA LEU A 173 -9.93 27.51 2.96
C LEU A 173 -8.45 27.86 3.16
N HIS A 174 -7.60 26.85 3.30
CA HIS A 174 -6.15 27.06 3.37
C HIS A 174 -5.41 25.90 2.70
N LYS A 175 -4.19 26.18 2.24
CA LYS A 175 -3.31 25.12 1.74
C LYS A 175 -2.89 24.19 2.89
N PRO A 176 -2.58 22.91 2.61
CA PRO A 176 -1.92 22.04 3.57
C PRO A 176 -0.69 22.75 4.15
N PHE A 177 -0.62 22.87 5.47
CA PHE A 177 0.55 23.46 6.12
C PHE A 177 1.75 22.54 5.92
N GLY A 178 2.86 23.12 5.49
CA GLY A 178 4.15 22.47 5.55
C GLY A 178 4.81 22.69 6.90
N PHE A 179 5.21 21.60 7.55
CA PHE A 179 6.00 21.65 8.78
C PHE A 179 7.51 21.82 8.52
N ASP A 180 7.95 21.78 7.27
CA ASP A 180 9.34 22.05 6.92
C ASP A 180 9.61 23.55 6.94
N ARG A 181 10.52 23.96 7.84
CA ARG A 181 11.00 25.34 7.99
C ARG A 181 11.87 25.81 6.82
N GLU A 182 12.22 24.93 5.89
CA GLU A 182 12.95 25.29 4.67
C GLU A 182 11.98 25.69 3.56
N LYS A 183 11.99 26.99 3.21
CA LYS A 183 11.11 27.65 2.23
C LYS A 183 11.08 27.03 0.81
N HIS A 184 11.93 26.03 0.51
CA HIS A 184 12.09 25.47 -0.85
C HIS A 184 11.67 23.99 -1.00
N GLN A 185 11.35 23.26 0.08
CA GLN A 185 10.79 21.90 -0.04
C GLN A 185 9.29 21.90 0.28
N LYS A 186 8.48 21.40 -0.68
CA LYS A 186 7.08 21.06 -0.39
C LYS A 186 7.08 20.04 0.73
N SER A 187 6.37 20.32 1.82
CA SER A 187 6.30 19.39 2.94
C SER A 187 5.76 18.02 2.51
N SER A 188 6.26 16.96 3.18
CA SER A 188 5.81 15.58 2.98
C SER A 188 4.27 15.45 3.03
N TYR A 189 3.61 16.22 3.90
CA TYR A 189 2.15 16.19 4.04
C TYR A 189 1.41 16.84 2.86
N GLU A 190 1.93 17.95 2.33
CA GLU A 190 1.35 18.59 1.14
C GLU A 190 1.47 17.68 -0.09
N GLN A 191 2.65 17.09 -0.32
CA GLN A 191 2.87 16.15 -1.42
C GLN A 191 1.92 14.94 -1.31
N TYR A 192 1.79 14.39 -0.10
CA TYR A 192 0.88 13.28 0.17
C TYR A 192 -0.59 13.61 -0.18
N LEU A 193 -1.07 14.80 0.13
CA LEU A 193 -2.44 15.22 -0.23
C LEU A 193 -2.58 15.52 -1.72
N ASN A 194 -1.57 16.14 -2.34
CA ASN A 194 -1.55 16.42 -3.77
C ASN A 194 -1.64 15.12 -4.59
N HIS A 195 -0.93 14.06 -4.19
CA HIS A 195 -1.00 12.74 -4.85
C HIS A 195 -2.39 12.09 -4.76
N ARG A 196 -3.27 12.58 -3.88
CA ARG A 196 -4.67 12.16 -3.75
C ARG A 196 -5.66 13.11 -4.45
N GLY A 197 -5.15 14.12 -5.16
CA GLY A 197 -5.94 15.17 -5.80
C GLY A 197 -6.57 16.13 -4.79
N ILE A 198 -5.97 16.29 -3.61
CA ILE A 198 -6.45 17.19 -2.55
C ILE A 198 -5.44 18.31 -2.37
N TYR A 199 -5.80 19.50 -2.83
CA TYR A 199 -4.92 20.67 -2.80
C TYR A 199 -5.29 21.66 -1.68
N TRP A 200 -6.48 21.49 -1.10
CA TRP A 200 -7.04 22.44 -0.14
C TRP A 200 -7.67 21.76 1.06
N ILE A 201 -7.52 22.40 2.21
CA ILE A 201 -8.12 22.01 3.47
C ILE A 201 -9.16 23.08 3.84
N VAL A 202 -10.34 22.63 4.27
CA VAL A 202 -11.35 23.51 4.86
C VAL A 202 -11.51 23.19 6.33
N SER A 203 -11.23 24.17 7.18
CA SER A 203 -11.41 24.06 8.63
C SER A 203 -12.70 24.76 9.06
N VAL A 204 -13.63 24.00 9.64
CA VAL A 204 -14.91 24.50 10.17
C VAL A 204 -14.80 24.67 11.69
N LYS A 205 -14.96 25.91 12.16
CA LYS A 205 -14.97 26.23 13.60
C LYS A 205 -16.18 25.61 14.31
N LYS A 206 -16.03 25.23 15.59
CA LYS A 206 -17.07 24.56 16.40
C LYS A 206 -18.45 25.26 16.37
N ALA A 207 -18.46 26.60 16.33
CA ALA A 207 -19.69 27.41 16.37
C ALA A 207 -20.49 27.43 15.05
N ARG A 208 -19.92 27.00 13.92
CA ARG A 208 -20.61 27.10 12.62
C ARG A 208 -21.43 25.84 12.31
N PRO A 209 -22.70 25.97 11.92
CA PRO A 209 -23.52 24.80 11.58
C PRO A 209 -23.01 24.12 10.31
N ILE A 210 -23.17 22.79 10.26
CA ILE A 210 -23.02 22.00 9.04
C ILE A 210 -24.39 21.40 8.79
N LYS A 211 -25.01 21.74 7.66
CA LYS A 211 -26.34 21.24 7.29
C LYS A 211 -26.18 20.04 6.36
N ILE A 212 -26.95 18.98 6.60
CA ILE A 212 -27.07 17.87 5.67
C ILE A 212 -28.21 18.24 4.72
N ILE A 213 -27.89 18.48 3.45
CA ILE A 213 -28.88 18.83 2.42
C ILE A 213 -29.65 17.59 2.00
N GLN A 214 -28.93 16.50 1.76
CA GLN A 214 -29.50 15.25 1.28
C GLN A 214 -28.73 14.07 1.85
N ARG A 215 -29.44 13.06 2.35
CA ARG A 215 -28.82 11.80 2.81
C ARG A 215 -28.71 10.81 1.66
N GLY A 216 -27.48 10.41 1.34
CA GLY A 216 -27.16 9.39 0.34
C GLY A 216 -27.79 9.58 -1.04
N LYS A 217 -27.02 10.09 -2.01
CA LYS A 217 -27.40 10.03 -3.43
C LYS A 217 -27.36 8.59 -3.96
N GLY A 218 -28.53 7.97 -4.17
CA GLY A 218 -28.71 6.71 -4.93
C GLY A 218 -28.18 5.42 -4.27
N PHE A 219 -28.25 4.32 -5.03
CA PHE A 219 -27.65 3.04 -4.64
C PHE A 219 -26.13 3.12 -4.73
N SER A 220 -25.43 2.89 -3.62
CA SER A 220 -23.97 2.92 -3.57
C SER A 220 -23.43 1.71 -2.82
N LEU A 221 -22.75 0.82 -3.54
CA LEU A 221 -22.04 -0.32 -2.96
C LEU A 221 -21.06 0.13 -1.86
N ARG A 222 -20.39 1.28 -2.07
CA ARG A 222 -19.48 1.88 -1.08
C ARG A 222 -20.21 2.30 0.20
N ARG A 223 -21.42 2.86 0.10
CA ARG A 223 -22.21 3.23 1.28
C ARG A 223 -22.58 2.00 2.11
N ARG A 224 -22.98 0.91 1.46
CA ARG A 224 -23.24 -0.38 2.15
C ARG A 224 -21.98 -0.94 2.80
N ALA A 225 -20.85 -0.91 2.09
CA ALA A 225 -19.57 -1.36 2.63
C ALA A 225 -19.15 -0.55 3.87
N TYR A 226 -19.32 0.78 3.87
CA TYR A 226 -19.06 1.61 5.04
C TYR A 226 -20.04 1.36 6.17
N SER A 227 -21.33 1.19 5.88
CA SER A 227 -22.32 0.82 6.90
C SER A 227 -21.99 -0.53 7.54
N LEU A 228 -21.55 -1.51 6.75
CA LEU A 228 -21.07 -2.79 7.27
C LEU A 228 -19.82 -2.57 8.12
N SER A 229 -18.84 -1.79 7.64
CA SER A 229 -17.66 -1.46 8.43
C SER A 229 -18.02 -0.84 9.78
N ASP A 230 -18.99 0.08 9.85
CA ASP A 230 -19.43 0.68 11.11
C ASP A 230 -20.06 -0.35 12.05
N GLN A 231 -20.86 -1.29 11.51
CA GLN A 231 -21.40 -2.41 12.28
C GLN A 231 -20.28 -3.30 12.85
N LEU A 232 -19.28 -3.65 12.03
CA LEU A 232 -18.15 -4.46 12.45
C LEU A 232 -17.32 -3.74 13.54
N LYS A 233 -17.09 -2.42 13.41
CA LYS A 233 -16.45 -1.61 14.44
C LYS A 233 -17.24 -1.65 15.76
N ASN A 234 -18.55 -1.49 15.70
CA ASN A 234 -19.42 -1.52 16.88
C ASN A 234 -19.42 -2.88 17.60
N ILE A 235 -19.31 -3.99 16.86
CA ILE A 235 -19.20 -5.34 17.46
C ILE A 235 -17.92 -5.42 18.31
N LEU A 236 -16.80 -4.88 17.82
CA LEU A 236 -15.53 -4.87 18.54
C LEU A 236 -15.60 -3.92 19.75
N ASP A 237 -16.12 -2.70 19.55
CA ASP A 237 -16.20 -1.67 20.61
C ASP A 237 -17.08 -2.09 21.79
N LYS A 238 -18.09 -2.94 21.57
CA LYS A 238 -18.95 -3.47 22.65
C LYS A 238 -18.31 -4.59 23.48
N ARG A 239 -17.27 -5.24 22.96
CA ARG A 239 -16.74 -6.52 23.51
C ARG A 239 -15.28 -6.45 23.94
N LEU A 240 -14.56 -5.44 23.46
CA LEU A 240 -13.14 -5.22 23.74
C LEU A 240 -12.98 -3.89 24.47
N THR A 241 -11.88 -3.76 25.21
CA THR A 241 -11.48 -2.46 25.76
C THR A 241 -11.14 -1.47 24.64
N GLU A 242 -11.10 -0.17 24.94
CA GLU A 242 -10.81 0.88 23.94
C GLU A 242 -9.48 0.62 23.19
N GLN A 243 -8.44 0.19 23.91
CA GLN A 243 -7.13 -0.11 23.33
C GLN A 243 -7.15 -1.36 22.45
N GLU A 244 -7.74 -2.46 22.95
CA GLU A 244 -7.88 -3.72 22.22
C GLU A 244 -8.72 -3.51 20.95
N SER A 245 -9.86 -2.81 21.07
CA SER A 245 -10.73 -2.49 19.93
C SER A 245 -10.00 -1.60 18.91
N GLY A 246 -9.26 -0.58 19.37
CA GLY A 246 -8.47 0.27 18.49
C GLY A 246 -7.45 -0.52 17.66
N VAL A 247 -6.75 -1.49 18.28
CA VAL A 247 -5.81 -2.37 17.56
C VAL A 247 -6.54 -3.32 16.61
N MET A 248 -7.66 -3.92 17.03
CA MET A 248 -8.43 -4.84 16.19
C MET A 248 -9.07 -4.15 14.98
N LYS A 249 -9.62 -2.95 15.17
CA LYS A 249 -10.12 -2.11 14.06
C LYS A 249 -9.01 -1.80 13.06
N ALA A 250 -7.78 -1.60 13.54
CA ALA A 250 -6.61 -1.35 12.67
C ALA A 250 -6.22 -2.59 11.85
N ILE A 251 -6.16 -3.75 12.50
CA ILE A 251 -5.76 -5.02 11.89
C ILE A 251 -6.82 -5.51 10.88
N LEU A 252 -8.11 -5.48 11.25
CA LEU A 252 -9.19 -6.06 10.44
C LEU A 252 -9.79 -5.09 9.43
N LEU A 253 -10.00 -3.84 9.81
CA LEU A 253 -10.71 -2.84 9.00
C LEU A 253 -9.77 -1.73 8.50
N GLY A 254 -8.49 -1.82 8.86
CA GLY A 254 -7.49 -0.85 8.53
C GLY A 254 -7.53 0.38 9.42
N ASP A 255 -8.51 0.55 10.31
CA ASP A 255 -8.79 1.79 11.04
C ASP A 255 -7.86 2.06 12.22
N ARG A 256 -7.08 3.15 12.12
CA ARG A 256 -6.03 3.51 13.10
C ARG A 256 -6.40 4.71 13.97
N GLY A 257 -7.62 5.23 13.83
CA GLY A 257 -8.07 6.42 14.56
C GLY A 257 -7.92 6.24 16.08
N ASP A 258 -8.36 5.08 16.56
CA ASP A 258 -8.56 4.82 17.98
C ASP A 258 -7.37 4.13 18.66
N ILE A 259 -6.27 3.86 17.93
CA ILE A 259 -5.07 3.30 18.56
C ILE A 259 -4.38 4.40 19.40
N PRO A 260 -4.15 4.17 20.70
CA PRO A 260 -3.41 5.08 21.58
C PRO A 260 -2.02 5.45 21.03
N ARG A 261 -1.56 6.66 21.33
CA ARG A 261 -0.26 7.17 20.84
C ARG A 261 0.92 6.32 21.33
N HIS A 262 0.90 5.90 22.59
CA HIS A 262 1.96 5.08 23.18
C HIS A 262 2.07 3.71 22.48
N LEU A 263 0.93 3.08 22.13
CA LEU A 263 0.95 1.84 21.34
C LEU A 263 1.50 2.07 19.94
N LYS A 264 1.04 3.13 19.23
CA LYS A 264 1.60 3.47 17.89
C LYS A 264 3.12 3.63 17.93
N GLU A 265 3.62 4.31 18.95
CA GLU A 265 5.05 4.52 19.14
C GLU A 265 5.80 3.21 19.44
N LEU A 266 5.21 2.32 20.24
CA LEU A 266 5.77 1.01 20.53
C LEU A 266 5.94 0.15 19.26
N PHE A 267 4.89 0.05 18.44
CA PHE A 267 4.95 -0.65 17.16
C PHE A 267 5.90 0.03 16.17
N PHE A 268 6.00 1.36 16.18
CA PHE A 268 6.96 2.11 15.35
C PHE A 268 8.41 1.78 15.73
N LYS A 269 8.75 1.89 17.02
CA LYS A 269 10.10 1.65 17.54
C LYS A 269 10.55 0.20 17.43
N THR A 270 9.63 -0.76 17.46
CA THR A 270 9.99 -2.18 17.22
C THR A 270 10.02 -2.56 15.74
N GLY A 271 9.71 -1.63 14.83
CA GLY A 271 9.63 -1.91 13.38
C GLY A 271 8.41 -2.74 12.97
N THR A 272 7.48 -2.98 13.87
CA THR A 272 6.30 -3.83 13.67
C THR A 272 5.04 -3.04 13.30
N ILE A 273 5.13 -1.71 13.13
CA ILE A 273 3.99 -0.83 12.75
C ILE A 273 3.28 -1.22 11.46
N HIS A 274 3.96 -1.97 10.59
CA HIS A 274 3.37 -2.50 9.37
C HIS A 274 2.23 -3.49 9.65
N ILE A 275 2.12 -4.09 10.85
CA ILE A 275 1.01 -4.97 11.22
C ILE A 275 -0.27 -4.21 11.55
N LEU A 276 -0.16 -2.95 11.99
CA LEU A 276 -1.32 -2.07 12.20
C LEU A 276 -1.87 -1.52 10.85
N ALA A 277 -1.27 -1.96 9.74
CA ALA A 277 -1.74 -1.76 8.39
C ALA A 277 -2.21 -3.10 7.84
N ILE A 278 -3.33 -3.09 7.11
CA ILE A 278 -3.66 -4.24 6.25
C ILE A 278 -2.53 -4.40 5.23
N SER A 279 -1.78 -5.48 5.39
CA SER A 279 -0.61 -5.86 4.59
C SER A 279 -0.91 -7.08 3.71
N GLY A 280 0.03 -7.46 2.83
CA GLY A 280 -0.10 -8.67 2.01
C GLY A 280 -0.33 -9.94 2.83
N LEU A 281 0.25 -10.02 4.04
CA LEU A 281 0.03 -11.15 4.96
C LEU A 281 -1.43 -11.22 5.44
N HIS A 282 -2.02 -10.08 5.87
CA HIS A 282 -3.42 -10.04 6.28
C HIS A 282 -4.34 -10.53 5.16
N VAL A 283 -4.14 -9.99 3.95
CA VAL A 283 -4.94 -10.36 2.78
C VAL A 283 -4.72 -11.82 2.38
N GLY A 284 -3.49 -12.33 2.50
CA GLY A 284 -3.18 -13.75 2.26
C GLY A 284 -3.91 -14.67 3.23
N ILE A 285 -3.91 -14.33 4.53
CA ILE A 285 -4.67 -15.06 5.56
C ILE A 285 -6.15 -15.04 5.22
N ILE A 286 -6.72 -13.85 4.97
CA ILE A 286 -8.13 -13.68 4.60
C ILE A 286 -8.49 -14.52 3.37
N ALA A 287 -7.67 -14.46 2.31
CA ALA A 287 -7.90 -15.23 1.09
C ALA A 287 -7.87 -16.75 1.37
N SER A 288 -6.93 -17.23 2.19
CA SER A 288 -6.86 -18.64 2.57
C SER A 288 -8.06 -19.09 3.42
N MET A 289 -8.53 -18.25 4.35
CA MET A 289 -9.74 -18.52 5.15
C MET A 289 -10.99 -18.61 4.29
N VAL A 290 -11.18 -17.67 3.36
CA VAL A 290 -12.32 -17.68 2.45
C VAL A 290 -12.27 -18.90 1.53
N MET A 291 -11.10 -19.21 0.96
CA MET A 291 -10.91 -20.41 0.14
C MET A 291 -11.19 -21.69 0.93
N GLY A 292 -10.71 -21.79 2.17
CA GLY A 292 -10.95 -22.93 3.06
C GLY A 292 -12.41 -23.09 3.44
N LEU A 293 -13.11 -22.00 3.76
CA LEU A 293 -14.54 -22.02 4.03
C LEU A 293 -15.34 -22.46 2.80
N LEU A 294 -14.96 -22.00 1.61
CA LEU A 294 -15.59 -22.40 0.35
C LEU A 294 -15.32 -23.85 -0.04
N CYS A 295 -14.29 -24.50 0.54
CA CYS A 295 -14.04 -25.94 0.32
C CYS A 295 -15.08 -26.83 1.00
N VAL A 296 -15.82 -26.34 1.99
CA VAL A 296 -16.92 -27.11 2.63
C VAL A 296 -18.09 -27.32 1.66
N PHE A 297 -18.24 -26.43 0.68
CA PHE A 297 -19.27 -26.54 -0.36
C PHE A 297 -18.75 -27.32 -1.57
N PRO A 298 -19.62 -28.04 -2.32
CA PRO A 298 -19.24 -28.80 -3.51
C PRO A 298 -18.98 -27.90 -4.73
N LEU A 299 -18.12 -26.88 -4.57
CA LEU A 299 -17.77 -25.90 -5.59
C LEU A 299 -16.44 -26.26 -6.24
N GLY A 300 -16.34 -26.16 -7.57
CA GLY A 300 -15.07 -26.35 -8.29
C GLY A 300 -14.01 -25.32 -7.92
N ARG A 301 -12.71 -25.67 -8.06
CA ARG A 301 -11.58 -24.79 -7.68
C ARG A 301 -11.66 -23.40 -8.32
N LYS A 302 -12.02 -23.32 -9.61
CA LYS A 302 -12.17 -22.03 -10.33
C LYS A 302 -13.24 -21.15 -9.70
N VAL A 303 -14.40 -21.73 -9.33
CA VAL A 303 -15.50 -20.99 -8.69
C VAL A 303 -15.07 -20.44 -7.32
N ARG A 304 -14.37 -21.25 -6.51
CA ARG A 304 -13.85 -20.80 -5.21
C ARG A 304 -12.87 -19.63 -5.34
N VAL A 305 -12.00 -19.66 -6.35
CA VAL A 305 -11.08 -18.57 -6.65
C VAL A 305 -11.83 -17.30 -7.06
N VAL A 306 -12.82 -17.41 -7.95
CA VAL A 306 -13.65 -16.26 -8.37
C VAL A 306 -14.40 -15.65 -7.18
N LEU A 307 -15.03 -16.46 -6.35
CA LEU A 307 -15.72 -15.99 -5.14
C LEU A 307 -14.77 -15.31 -4.16
N THR A 308 -13.55 -15.83 -4.01
CA THR A 308 -12.50 -15.22 -3.18
C THR A 308 -12.08 -13.87 -3.74
N VAL A 309 -11.88 -13.74 -5.05
CA VAL A 309 -11.56 -12.46 -5.71
C VAL A 309 -12.69 -11.44 -5.49
N ILE A 310 -13.95 -11.85 -5.66
CA ILE A 310 -15.12 -11.00 -5.40
C ILE A 310 -15.13 -10.54 -3.94
N PHE A 311 -14.87 -11.44 -3.00
CA PHE A 311 -14.78 -11.12 -1.57
C PHE A 311 -13.67 -10.09 -1.30
N LEU A 312 -12.47 -10.29 -1.85
CA LEU A 312 -11.34 -9.36 -1.67
C LEU A 312 -11.64 -7.98 -2.25
N ILE A 313 -12.32 -7.89 -3.39
CA ILE A 313 -12.78 -6.61 -3.96
C ILE A 313 -13.78 -5.93 -3.02
N GLY A 314 -14.73 -6.68 -2.45
CA GLY A 314 -15.64 -6.18 -1.41
C GLY A 314 -14.89 -5.67 -0.17
N TYR A 315 -13.89 -6.41 0.28
CA TYR A 315 -13.06 -6.07 1.43
C TYR A 315 -12.26 -4.78 1.25
N ILE A 316 -11.83 -4.45 0.02
CA ILE A 316 -11.24 -3.13 -0.29
C ILE A 316 -12.20 -2.01 0.11
N PHE A 317 -13.50 -2.14 -0.19
CA PHE A 317 -14.47 -1.10 0.17
C PHE A 317 -14.78 -1.08 1.67
N ILE A 318 -14.90 -2.24 2.31
CA ILE A 318 -15.18 -2.35 3.75
C ILE A 318 -14.04 -1.73 4.57
N SER A 319 -12.79 -1.97 4.20
CA SER A 319 -11.61 -1.37 4.86
C SER A 319 -11.37 0.11 4.51
N GLY A 320 -12.29 0.74 3.79
CA GLY A 320 -12.24 2.14 3.39
C GLY A 320 -11.24 2.47 2.29
N ALA A 321 -10.91 1.50 1.43
CA ALA A 321 -10.06 1.64 0.26
C ALA A 321 -8.69 2.29 0.57
N ARG A 322 -8.11 1.94 1.71
CA ARG A 322 -6.77 2.40 2.10
C ARG A 322 -5.74 1.90 1.07
N PRO A 323 -4.73 2.71 0.69
CA PRO A 323 -3.77 2.30 -0.33
C PRO A 323 -3.07 0.98 -0.03
N SER A 324 -2.75 0.69 1.23
CA SER A 324 -2.13 -0.60 1.61
C SER A 324 -3.05 -1.79 1.32
N THR A 325 -4.34 -1.67 1.62
CA THR A 325 -5.33 -2.71 1.32
C THR A 325 -5.54 -2.88 -0.17
N VAL A 326 -5.68 -1.77 -0.92
CA VAL A 326 -5.83 -1.80 -2.38
C VAL A 326 -4.67 -2.55 -3.02
N ARG A 327 -3.42 -2.25 -2.61
CA ARG A 327 -2.24 -2.95 -3.14
C ARG A 327 -2.24 -4.43 -2.79
N ALA A 328 -2.44 -4.77 -1.51
CA ALA A 328 -2.42 -6.15 -1.04
C ALA A 328 -3.51 -7.01 -1.71
N CYS A 329 -4.74 -6.51 -1.79
CA CYS A 329 -5.84 -7.17 -2.50
C CYS A 329 -5.57 -7.26 -4.01
N THR A 330 -5.03 -6.22 -4.64
CA THR A 330 -4.69 -6.28 -6.08
C THR A 330 -3.63 -7.35 -6.36
N MET A 331 -2.56 -7.40 -5.56
CA MET A 331 -1.53 -8.45 -5.68
C MET A 331 -2.10 -9.86 -5.48
N ALA A 332 -2.97 -10.03 -4.47
CA ALA A 332 -3.64 -11.30 -4.21
C ALA A 332 -4.59 -11.69 -5.35
N CYS A 333 -5.39 -10.76 -5.87
CA CYS A 333 -6.29 -11.00 -7.00
C CYS A 333 -5.53 -11.40 -8.26
N VAL A 334 -4.42 -10.73 -8.59
CA VAL A 334 -3.58 -11.08 -9.74
C VAL A 334 -3.02 -12.50 -9.59
N LEU A 335 -2.51 -12.85 -8.40
CA LEU A 335 -2.01 -14.20 -8.12
C LEU A 335 -3.13 -15.26 -8.23
N LEU A 336 -4.31 -14.97 -7.67
CA LEU A 336 -5.47 -15.85 -7.72
C LEU A 336 -5.98 -16.07 -9.14
N MET A 337 -6.09 -15.01 -9.94
CA MET A 337 -6.50 -15.09 -11.35
C MET A 337 -5.51 -15.90 -12.19
N ALA A 338 -4.21 -15.88 -11.88
CA ALA A 338 -3.22 -16.72 -12.57
C ALA A 338 -3.54 -18.23 -12.46
N PHE A 339 -4.15 -18.68 -11.35
CA PHE A 339 -4.60 -20.07 -11.21
C PHE A 339 -5.80 -20.41 -12.09
N ILE A 340 -6.64 -19.44 -12.46
CA ILE A 340 -7.79 -19.66 -13.37
C ILE A 340 -7.30 -19.86 -14.81
N VAL A 341 -6.27 -19.12 -15.20
CA VAL A 341 -5.69 -19.15 -16.56
C VAL A 341 -4.86 -20.43 -16.79
N GLU A 342 -4.75 -21.33 -15.79
CA GLU A 342 -4.03 -22.62 -15.85
C GLU A 342 -2.57 -22.52 -16.33
N ARG A 343 -2.00 -21.32 -16.27
CA ARG A 343 -0.58 -21.08 -16.56
C ARG A 343 0.24 -21.22 -15.29
N LYS A 344 1.47 -21.71 -15.43
CA LYS A 344 2.47 -21.63 -14.36
C LYS A 344 2.61 -20.16 -13.95
N ALA A 345 2.17 -19.83 -12.75
CA ALA A 345 2.22 -18.47 -12.22
C ALA A 345 3.68 -18.04 -12.04
N ASP A 346 4.21 -17.27 -13.00
CA ASP A 346 5.49 -16.59 -12.82
C ASP A 346 5.28 -15.45 -11.82
N ALA A 347 5.88 -15.61 -10.64
CA ALA A 347 5.71 -14.68 -9.54
C ALA A 347 6.23 -13.26 -9.86
N TRP A 348 7.28 -13.15 -10.69
CA TRP A 348 7.76 -11.84 -11.15
C TRP A 348 6.75 -11.19 -12.09
N ASN A 349 6.21 -11.98 -13.03
CA ASN A 349 5.22 -11.48 -13.96
C ASN A 349 3.95 -10.99 -13.23
N ASN A 350 3.49 -11.72 -12.23
CA ASN A 350 2.37 -11.33 -11.38
C ASN A 350 2.66 -10.04 -10.60
N LEU A 351 3.88 -9.86 -10.09
CA LEU A 351 4.29 -8.63 -9.42
C LEU A 351 4.23 -7.44 -10.37
N PHE A 352 4.77 -7.56 -11.59
CA PHE A 352 4.71 -6.48 -12.59
C PHE A 352 3.27 -6.19 -13.04
N ILE A 353 2.44 -7.21 -13.27
CA ILE A 353 1.01 -7.01 -13.59
C ILE A 353 0.31 -6.22 -12.47
N ALA A 354 0.54 -6.58 -11.20
CA ALA A 354 -0.02 -5.86 -10.08
C ALA A 354 0.46 -4.39 -10.03
N ALA A 355 1.75 -4.14 -10.28
CA ALA A 355 2.29 -2.78 -10.40
C ALA A 355 1.58 -1.98 -11.49
N PHE A 356 1.44 -2.57 -12.68
CA PHE A 356 0.80 -1.92 -13.82
C PHE A 356 -0.65 -1.56 -13.54
N VAL A 357 -1.44 -2.52 -13.03
CA VAL A 357 -2.84 -2.29 -12.66
C VAL A 357 -2.97 -1.15 -11.66
N LEU A 358 -2.11 -1.10 -10.65
CA LEU A 358 -2.11 -0.01 -9.67
C LEU A 358 -1.73 1.34 -10.31
N LEU A 359 -0.72 1.37 -11.17
CA LEU A 359 -0.31 2.60 -11.86
C LEU A 359 -1.36 3.10 -12.85
N LEU A 360 -2.14 2.21 -13.47
CA LEU A 360 -3.30 2.57 -14.29
C LEU A 360 -4.48 3.16 -13.49
N PHE A 361 -4.52 2.95 -12.16
CA PHE A 361 -5.48 3.63 -11.31
C PHE A 361 -4.99 5.01 -10.84
N ASN A 362 -3.70 5.12 -10.53
CA ASN A 362 -3.06 6.38 -10.18
C ASN A 362 -1.54 6.28 -10.42
N PRO A 363 -0.99 7.07 -11.36
CA PRO A 363 0.45 7.05 -11.66
C PRO A 363 1.29 7.58 -10.49
N MET A 364 0.70 8.42 -9.61
CA MET A 364 1.38 8.94 -8.42
C MET A 364 1.68 7.87 -7.37
N TYR A 365 1.12 6.65 -7.50
CA TYR A 365 1.52 5.54 -6.63
C TYR A 365 2.99 5.17 -6.76
N LEU A 366 3.64 5.47 -7.89
CA LEU A 366 5.08 5.24 -8.05
C LEU A 366 5.93 6.00 -7.01
N TYR A 367 5.43 7.16 -6.56
CA TYR A 367 6.06 8.02 -5.55
C TYR A 367 5.55 7.77 -4.13
N ASP A 368 4.56 6.89 -3.95
CA ASP A 368 4.07 6.52 -2.61
C ASP A 368 5.09 5.60 -1.94
N ILE A 369 5.60 6.02 -0.78
CA ILE A 369 6.54 5.20 0.00
C ILE A 369 5.96 3.82 0.35
N GLY A 370 4.64 3.76 0.61
CA GLY A 370 3.97 2.49 0.89
C GLY A 370 3.98 1.54 -0.30
N PHE A 371 3.80 2.06 -1.53
CA PHE A 371 3.93 1.29 -2.77
C PHE A 371 5.35 0.76 -2.89
N GLN A 372 6.37 1.63 -2.83
CA GLN A 372 7.78 1.25 -2.95
C GLN A 372 8.16 0.15 -1.95
N LEU A 373 7.82 0.33 -0.66
CA LEU A 373 8.06 -0.67 0.38
C LEU A 373 7.35 -2.00 0.10
N SER A 374 6.10 -1.99 -0.37
CA SER A 374 5.36 -3.22 -0.68
C SER A 374 6.04 -4.02 -1.80
N PHE A 375 6.42 -3.34 -2.89
CA PHE A 375 7.05 -3.97 -4.05
C PHE A 375 8.48 -4.43 -3.77
N ILE A 376 9.26 -3.67 -2.99
CA ILE A 376 10.59 -4.09 -2.53
C ILE A 376 10.48 -5.30 -1.61
N CYS A 377 9.55 -5.33 -0.65
CA CYS A 377 9.33 -6.50 0.20
C CYS A 377 9.06 -7.76 -0.62
N VAL A 378 8.11 -7.71 -1.56
CA VAL A 378 7.80 -8.87 -2.41
C VAL A 378 8.97 -9.22 -3.33
N GLY A 379 9.64 -8.23 -3.93
CA GLY A 379 10.84 -8.44 -4.73
C GLY A 379 11.96 -9.13 -3.96
N MET A 380 12.22 -8.70 -2.72
CA MET A 380 13.17 -9.36 -1.82
C MET A 380 12.76 -10.79 -1.50
N ILE A 381 11.47 -11.07 -1.29
CA ILE A 381 10.98 -12.45 -1.12
C ILE A 381 11.30 -13.29 -2.36
N LEU A 382 11.02 -12.78 -3.56
CA LEU A 382 11.24 -13.51 -4.82
C LEU A 382 12.74 -13.75 -5.12
N ILE A 383 13.62 -12.83 -4.73
CA ILE A 383 15.07 -12.98 -4.91
C ILE A 383 15.65 -13.92 -3.84
N CYS A 384 15.31 -13.69 -2.58
CA CYS A 384 16.03 -14.25 -1.44
C CYS A 384 15.51 -15.61 -1.00
N TYR A 385 14.22 -15.90 -1.16
CA TYR A 385 13.66 -17.20 -0.79
C TYR A 385 14.34 -18.39 -1.49
N PRO A 386 14.52 -18.42 -2.83
CA PRO A 386 15.20 -19.53 -3.49
C PRO A 386 16.68 -19.63 -3.08
N LEU A 387 17.33 -18.48 -2.83
CA LEU A 387 18.72 -18.44 -2.35
C LEU A 387 18.84 -19.11 -0.97
N LEU A 388 18.04 -18.67 0.00
CA LEU A 388 18.04 -19.25 1.34
C LEU A 388 17.66 -20.74 1.32
N LYS A 389 16.66 -21.11 0.52
CA LYS A 389 16.25 -22.51 0.38
C LYS A 389 17.42 -23.36 -0.14
N SER A 390 18.11 -22.93 -1.20
CA SER A 390 19.25 -23.68 -1.74
C SER A 390 20.41 -23.86 -0.75
N MET A 391 20.62 -22.89 0.14
CA MET A 391 21.63 -22.99 1.20
C MET A 391 21.18 -23.93 2.32
N ALA A 392 19.90 -23.89 2.69
CA ALA A 392 19.32 -24.72 3.74
C ALA A 392 19.13 -26.19 3.31
N ASP A 393 18.81 -26.45 2.04
CA ASP A 393 18.65 -27.81 1.48
C ASP A 393 19.97 -28.61 1.57
N GLY A 394 21.10 -27.92 1.76
CA GLY A 394 22.40 -28.53 1.90
C GLY A 394 22.80 -28.97 3.31
N ILE A 395 21.95 -28.76 4.32
CA ILE A 395 22.26 -29.03 5.71
C ILE A 395 21.11 -29.84 6.31
N GLU A 396 21.43 -31.01 6.87
CA GLU A 396 20.43 -31.79 7.61
C GLU A 396 20.09 -31.09 8.91
N MET A 397 18.81 -30.76 9.08
CA MET A 397 18.29 -30.04 10.23
C MET A 397 16.88 -30.54 10.55
N ALA A 398 16.51 -30.51 11.82
CA ALA A 398 15.12 -30.76 12.22
C ALA A 398 14.16 -29.77 11.50
N PRO A 399 12.94 -30.19 11.10
CA PRO A 399 12.02 -29.35 10.33
C PRO A 399 11.72 -28.00 10.99
N LEU A 400 11.56 -27.98 12.31
CA LEU A 400 11.28 -26.77 13.08
C LEU A 400 12.47 -25.79 13.05
N ILE A 401 13.70 -26.29 13.25
CA ILE A 401 14.92 -25.48 13.20
C ILE A 401 15.10 -24.89 11.80
N ARG A 402 14.89 -25.70 10.77
CA ARG A 402 14.95 -25.24 9.37
C ARG A 402 13.93 -24.13 9.11
N GLN A 403 12.69 -24.28 9.60
CA GLN A 403 11.67 -23.24 9.46
C GLN A 403 12.04 -21.95 10.19
N MET A 404 12.59 -22.04 11.41
CA MET A 404 13.05 -20.87 12.17
C MET A 404 14.18 -20.14 11.45
N ILE A 405 15.20 -20.86 10.97
CA ILE A 405 16.33 -20.27 10.23
C ILE A 405 15.84 -19.62 8.93
N MET A 406 14.97 -20.30 8.18
CA MET A 406 14.37 -19.73 6.96
C MET A 406 13.57 -18.46 7.26
N SER A 407 12.80 -18.45 8.35
CA SER A 407 11.99 -17.29 8.75
C SER A 407 12.85 -16.12 9.21
N LEU A 408 13.89 -16.37 10.02
CA LEU A 408 14.85 -15.35 10.47
C LEU A 408 15.65 -14.79 9.29
N GLY A 409 16.17 -15.67 8.42
CA GLY A 409 16.90 -15.26 7.22
C GLY A 409 16.04 -14.42 6.28
N MET A 410 14.78 -14.81 6.06
CA MET A 410 13.84 -14.02 5.27
C MET A 410 13.54 -12.67 5.92
N SER A 411 13.29 -12.64 7.24
CA SER A 411 13.04 -11.41 8.00
C SER A 411 14.22 -10.45 7.91
N PHE A 412 15.45 -10.96 8.04
CA PHE A 412 16.69 -10.19 7.90
C PHE A 412 16.87 -9.61 6.50
N LEU A 413 16.71 -10.42 5.45
CA LEU A 413 16.90 -9.96 4.08
C LEU A 413 15.81 -8.97 3.64
N ILE A 414 14.57 -9.18 4.05
CA ILE A 414 13.51 -8.18 3.81
C ILE A 414 13.83 -6.89 4.55
N TRP A 415 14.24 -6.96 5.83
CA TRP A 415 14.64 -5.80 6.62
C TRP A 415 15.76 -5.02 5.94
N LEU A 416 16.82 -5.67 5.44
CA LEU A 416 17.85 -5.03 4.62
C LEU A 416 17.26 -4.35 3.39
N GLY A 417 16.39 -5.03 2.64
CA GLY A 417 15.78 -4.45 1.45
C GLY A 417 15.00 -3.16 1.72
N VAL A 418 14.28 -3.06 2.84
CA VAL A 418 13.48 -1.88 3.17
C VAL A 418 14.21 -0.84 4.04
N ALA A 419 15.28 -1.22 4.74
CA ALA A 419 15.97 -0.38 5.72
C ALA A 419 16.41 0.96 5.12
N GLY A 420 16.97 0.98 3.90
CA GLY A 420 17.43 2.21 3.26
C GLY A 420 16.30 3.23 3.04
N LEU A 421 15.15 2.79 2.53
CA LEU A 421 13.99 3.66 2.35
C LEU A 421 13.36 4.08 3.68
N ILE A 422 13.32 3.19 4.67
CA ILE A 422 12.80 3.51 6.01
C ILE A 422 13.70 4.56 6.68
N ALA A 423 15.02 4.39 6.63
CA ALA A 423 16.00 5.33 7.16
C ALA A 423 15.83 6.72 6.53
N ARG A 424 15.63 6.80 5.20
CA ARG A 424 15.41 8.07 4.50
C ARG A 424 14.16 8.81 4.96
N HIS A 425 13.03 8.10 5.01
CA HIS A 425 11.72 8.73 5.16
C HIS A 425 11.27 8.86 6.61
N PHE A 426 11.72 7.95 7.47
CA PHE A 426 11.31 7.85 8.86
C PHE A 426 12.46 8.07 9.85
N GLN A 427 13.70 8.29 9.37
CA GLN A 427 14.85 8.64 10.21
C GLN A 427 15.08 7.64 11.35
N ILE A 428 14.80 6.37 11.10
CA ILE A 428 14.89 5.30 12.09
C ILE A 428 15.40 4.01 11.43
N VAL A 429 16.20 3.27 12.17
CA VAL A 429 16.57 1.89 11.87
C VAL A 429 16.18 1.03 13.06
N THR A 430 15.52 -0.09 12.79
CA THR A 430 14.93 -0.96 13.83
C THR A 430 15.43 -2.42 13.68
N PRO A 431 16.67 -2.73 14.10
CA PRO A 431 17.24 -4.08 13.94
C PRO A 431 16.42 -5.16 14.65
N VAL A 432 15.78 -4.83 15.78
CA VAL A 432 14.95 -5.77 16.54
C VAL A 432 13.79 -6.35 15.72
N ALA A 433 13.35 -5.65 14.66
CA ALA A 433 12.28 -6.10 13.78
C ALA A 433 12.55 -7.52 13.23
N VAL A 434 13.81 -7.86 12.99
CA VAL A 434 14.21 -9.17 12.45
C VAL A 434 13.72 -10.31 13.35
N ILE A 435 14.02 -10.20 14.65
CA ILE A 435 13.66 -11.21 15.67
C ILE A 435 12.21 -11.03 16.10
N ALA A 436 11.74 -9.79 16.27
CA ALA A 436 10.37 -9.50 16.67
C ALA A 436 9.35 -10.11 15.70
N ASN A 437 9.62 -10.08 14.39
CA ASN A 437 8.74 -10.67 13.38
C ASN A 437 8.59 -12.19 13.49
N LEU A 438 9.55 -12.92 14.07
CA LEU A 438 9.41 -14.36 14.31
C LEU A 438 8.27 -14.67 15.29
N TYR A 439 8.02 -13.75 16.22
CA TYR A 439 6.94 -13.85 17.21
C TYR A 439 5.65 -13.17 16.74
N VAL A 440 5.79 -11.94 16.23
CA VAL A 440 4.66 -11.09 15.85
C VAL A 440 3.84 -11.65 14.68
N ILE A 441 4.48 -12.26 13.68
CA ILE A 441 3.79 -12.79 12.49
C ILE A 441 2.87 -13.98 12.83
N PRO A 442 3.32 -15.00 13.60
CA PRO A 442 2.44 -16.06 14.07
C PRO A 442 1.26 -15.53 14.91
N CYS A 443 1.53 -14.66 15.88
CA CYS A 443 0.48 -14.04 16.69
C CYS A 443 -0.54 -13.29 15.81
N LEU A 444 -0.06 -12.51 14.83
CA LEU A 444 -0.92 -11.79 13.89
C LEU A 444 -1.80 -12.74 13.08
N THR A 445 -1.27 -13.89 12.66
CA THR A 445 -2.04 -14.91 11.92
C THR A 445 -3.22 -15.40 12.74
N ILE A 446 -3.00 -15.67 14.03
CA ILE A 446 -4.05 -16.10 14.96
C ILE A 446 -5.02 -14.95 15.23
N VAL A 447 -4.53 -13.72 15.48
CA VAL A 447 -5.37 -12.53 15.75
C VAL A 447 -6.30 -12.21 14.58
N VAL A 448 -5.79 -12.23 13.34
CA VAL A 448 -6.61 -12.00 12.14
C VAL A 448 -7.66 -13.10 12.01
N SER A 449 -7.27 -14.36 12.19
CA SER A 449 -8.18 -15.51 12.06
C SER A 449 -9.30 -15.48 13.11
N LEU A 450 -8.95 -15.26 14.39
CA LEU A 450 -9.92 -15.11 15.47
C LEU A 450 -10.79 -13.88 15.28
N GLY A 451 -10.21 -12.76 14.82
CA GLY A 451 -10.94 -11.53 14.52
C GLY A 451 -12.02 -11.73 13.46
N PHE A 452 -11.70 -12.39 12.34
CA PHE A 452 -12.72 -12.77 11.36
C PHE A 452 -13.71 -13.82 11.91
N GLY A 453 -13.23 -14.74 12.76
CA GLY A 453 -14.07 -15.69 13.50
C GLY A 453 -15.14 -15.00 14.34
N VAL A 454 -14.80 -13.94 15.08
CA VAL A 454 -15.76 -13.10 15.82
C VAL A 454 -16.83 -12.53 14.88
N LEU A 455 -16.43 -11.98 13.73
CA LEU A 455 -17.37 -11.36 12.79
C LEU A 455 -18.34 -12.38 12.18
N ILE A 456 -17.84 -13.57 11.83
CA ILE A 456 -18.65 -14.65 11.25
C ILE A 456 -19.58 -15.24 12.31
N THR A 457 -19.06 -15.58 13.49
CA THR A 457 -19.87 -16.16 14.59
C THR A 457 -20.90 -15.18 15.12
N HIS A 458 -20.63 -13.87 15.11
CA HIS A 458 -21.63 -12.87 15.47
C HIS A 458 -22.88 -12.94 14.57
N ALA A 459 -22.69 -13.23 13.29
CA ALA A 459 -23.79 -13.36 12.33
C ALA A 459 -24.45 -14.74 12.39
N ALA A 460 -23.68 -15.82 12.55
CA ALA A 460 -24.17 -17.19 12.36
C ALA A 460 -24.48 -17.95 13.68
N ALA A 461 -23.72 -17.70 14.74
CA ALA A 461 -23.83 -18.42 16.02
C ALA A 461 -23.41 -17.51 17.19
N PRO A 462 -24.27 -16.57 17.63
CA PRO A 462 -23.94 -15.56 18.63
C PRO A 462 -23.42 -16.13 19.96
N MET A 463 -23.84 -17.35 20.31
CA MET A 463 -23.39 -18.08 21.52
C MET A 463 -21.89 -18.38 21.52
N LEU A 464 -21.27 -18.52 20.33
CA LEU A 464 -19.85 -18.86 20.21
C LEU A 464 -18.93 -17.63 20.26
N VAL A 465 -19.50 -16.42 20.12
CA VAL A 465 -18.72 -15.18 19.97
C VAL A 465 -17.82 -14.93 21.19
N GLU A 466 -18.30 -15.21 22.40
CA GLU A 466 -17.53 -14.95 23.62
C GLU A 466 -16.26 -15.79 23.70
N TYR A 467 -16.29 -17.04 23.24
CA TYR A 467 -15.10 -17.90 23.21
C TYR A 467 -14.03 -17.36 22.25
N PHE A 468 -14.47 -16.87 21.08
CA PHE A 468 -13.58 -16.21 20.13
C PHE A 468 -13.02 -14.91 20.71
N ILE A 469 -13.83 -14.10 21.39
CA ILE A 469 -13.39 -12.86 22.03
C ILE A 469 -12.39 -13.12 23.15
N LEU A 470 -12.64 -14.10 24.02
CA LEU A 470 -11.72 -14.45 25.10
C LEU A 470 -10.36 -14.88 24.55
N SER A 471 -10.37 -15.77 23.56
CA SER A 471 -9.15 -16.23 22.87
C SER A 471 -8.44 -15.07 22.18
N LEU A 472 -9.21 -14.21 21.50
CA LEU A 472 -8.68 -13.04 20.80
C LEU A 472 -7.98 -12.09 21.77
N ARG A 473 -8.59 -11.79 22.92
CA ARG A 473 -8.01 -10.93 23.96
C ARG A 473 -6.71 -11.50 24.51
N ALA A 474 -6.67 -12.79 24.80
CA ALA A 474 -5.47 -13.46 25.29
C ALA A 474 -4.30 -13.31 24.28
N VAL A 475 -4.55 -13.62 23.01
CA VAL A 475 -3.51 -13.53 21.97
C VAL A 475 -3.14 -12.08 21.66
N LEU A 476 -4.10 -11.14 21.70
CA LEU A 476 -3.85 -9.72 21.47
C LEU A 476 -2.98 -9.11 22.58
N ASN A 477 -3.25 -9.45 23.84
CA ASN A 477 -2.44 -9.04 24.98
C ASN A 477 -1.04 -9.67 24.92
N CYS A 478 -0.95 -10.94 24.50
CA CYS A 478 0.33 -11.61 24.24
C CYS A 478 1.12 -10.86 23.15
N LEU A 479 0.48 -10.53 22.01
CA LEU A 479 1.08 -9.76 20.93
C LEU A 479 1.62 -8.39 21.41
N VAL A 480 0.80 -7.60 22.11
CA VAL A 480 1.19 -6.27 22.61
C VAL A 480 2.28 -6.39 23.68
N GLY A 481 2.17 -7.36 24.59
CA GLY A 481 3.17 -7.65 25.62
C GLY A 481 4.52 -8.06 25.02
N GLY A 482 4.53 -8.92 23.99
CA GLY A 482 5.75 -9.30 23.28
C GLY A 482 6.41 -8.11 22.58
N VAL A 483 5.63 -7.25 21.91
CA VAL A 483 6.14 -6.00 21.32
C VAL A 483 6.72 -5.07 22.39
N TYR A 484 6.12 -5.02 23.58
CA TYR A 484 6.67 -4.27 24.71
C TYR A 484 8.01 -4.82 25.20
N LEU A 485 8.17 -6.15 25.25
CA LEU A 485 9.45 -6.78 25.60
C LEU A 485 10.53 -6.48 24.56
N PHE A 486 10.23 -6.60 23.26
CA PHE A 486 11.18 -6.27 22.20
C PHE A 486 11.59 -4.79 22.21
N HIS A 487 10.70 -3.88 22.61
CA HIS A 487 11.04 -2.48 22.75
C HIS A 487 12.10 -2.20 23.82
N LYS A 488 12.17 -3.02 24.88
CA LYS A 488 13.15 -2.88 25.97
C LYS A 488 14.56 -3.38 25.62
N ILE A 489 14.72 -4.11 24.51
CA ILE A 489 16.02 -4.64 24.11
C ILE A 489 16.98 -3.48 23.79
N PRO A 490 18.23 -3.49 24.30
CA PRO A 490 19.23 -2.50 23.92
C PRO A 490 19.39 -2.44 22.40
N PHE A 491 19.51 -1.24 21.83
CA PHE A 491 19.58 -1.01 20.38
C PHE A 491 18.38 -1.53 19.59
N ALA A 492 17.21 -1.69 20.22
CA ALA A 492 15.99 -2.09 19.53
C ALA A 492 15.68 -1.19 18.32
N PHE A 493 15.94 0.11 18.48
CA PHE A 493 15.90 1.11 17.43
C PHE A 493 16.99 2.15 17.63
N GLN A 494 17.42 2.75 16.52
CA GLN A 494 18.31 3.88 16.50
C GLN A 494 17.72 4.95 15.60
N SER A 495 17.66 6.19 16.11
CA SER A 495 17.34 7.34 15.28
C SER A 495 18.55 7.64 14.40
N VAL A 496 18.32 7.70 13.10
CA VAL A 496 19.33 8.11 12.12
C VAL A 496 18.96 9.52 11.63
N GLY A 497 19.94 10.41 11.48
CA GLY A 497 19.69 11.75 10.95
C GLY A 497 19.17 11.72 9.51
N ALA A 498 19.02 12.90 8.89
CA ALA A 498 18.61 12.99 7.50
C ALA A 498 19.59 12.23 6.59
N VAL A 499 19.09 11.26 5.83
CA VAL A 499 19.91 10.44 4.92
C VAL A 499 19.80 10.98 3.49
N GLU A 500 20.94 11.36 2.92
CA GLU A 500 21.03 11.87 1.56
C GLU A 500 20.64 10.84 0.50
N ALA A 501 20.18 11.33 -0.67
CA ALA A 501 19.78 10.45 -1.78
C ALA A 501 20.95 9.63 -2.32
N ARG A 502 22.15 10.21 -2.36
CA ARG A 502 23.37 9.56 -2.88
C ARG A 502 23.77 8.36 -2.03
N ALA A 503 23.71 8.49 -0.70
CA ALA A 503 23.99 7.40 0.23
C ALA A 503 23.04 6.22 0.01
N ILE A 504 21.78 6.49 -0.33
CA ILE A 504 20.77 5.45 -0.57
C ILE A 504 20.97 4.77 -1.91
N CYS A 505 21.33 5.52 -2.96
CA CYS A 505 21.72 4.94 -4.24
C CYS A 505 22.93 4.00 -4.07
N LEU A 506 23.94 4.43 -3.31
CA LEU A 506 25.09 3.59 -2.98
C LEU A 506 24.67 2.34 -2.19
N TYR A 507 23.84 2.50 -1.16
CA TYR A 507 23.32 1.40 -0.35
C TYR A 507 22.63 0.33 -1.20
N TYR A 508 21.69 0.73 -2.07
CA TYR A 508 20.99 -0.21 -2.94
C TYR A 508 21.90 -0.84 -4.01
N THR A 509 22.89 -0.09 -4.52
CA THR A 509 23.89 -0.63 -5.45
C THR A 509 24.70 -1.74 -4.78
N VAL A 510 25.20 -1.49 -3.57
CA VAL A 510 25.95 -2.48 -2.78
C VAL A 510 25.06 -3.69 -2.45
N LEU A 511 23.81 -3.46 -2.02
CA LEU A 511 22.87 -4.55 -1.71
C LEU A 511 22.64 -5.46 -2.92
N VAL A 512 22.40 -4.88 -4.10
CA VAL A 512 22.21 -5.65 -5.34
C VAL A 512 23.47 -6.43 -5.70
N LEU A 513 24.66 -5.83 -5.57
CA LEU A 513 25.94 -6.51 -5.81
C LEU A 513 26.12 -7.69 -4.85
N VAL A 514 25.86 -7.51 -3.55
CA VAL A 514 25.96 -8.58 -2.54
C VAL A 514 24.98 -9.72 -2.87
N LEU A 515 23.72 -9.41 -3.17
CA LEU A 515 22.74 -10.43 -3.54
C LEU A 515 23.14 -11.18 -4.82
N PHE A 516 23.72 -10.48 -5.79
CA PHE A 516 24.23 -11.08 -7.01
C PHE A 516 25.40 -12.03 -6.73
N LEU A 517 26.36 -11.62 -5.89
CA LEU A 517 27.49 -12.46 -5.48
C LEU A 517 27.03 -13.70 -4.70
N LEU A 518 26.08 -13.53 -3.76
CA LEU A 518 25.48 -14.64 -3.02
C LEU A 518 24.80 -15.65 -3.95
N LYS A 519 24.09 -15.16 -4.97
CA LYS A 519 23.45 -16.02 -5.98
C LYS A 519 24.48 -16.83 -6.78
N ILE A 520 25.62 -16.24 -7.13
CA ILE A 520 26.71 -16.96 -7.82
C ILE A 520 27.28 -18.04 -6.90
N PHE A 521 27.52 -17.72 -5.63
CA PHE A 521 28.07 -18.66 -4.66
C PHE A 521 27.14 -19.86 -4.40
N ALA A 522 25.85 -19.60 -4.21
CA ALA A 522 24.86 -20.66 -3.99
C ALA A 522 24.73 -21.62 -5.17
N ARG A 523 24.79 -21.11 -6.41
CA ARG A 523 24.80 -21.96 -7.62
C ARG A 523 26.01 -22.90 -7.67
N ARG A 524 27.19 -22.41 -7.29
CA ARG A 524 28.42 -23.23 -7.24
C ARG A 524 28.33 -24.34 -6.21
N SER A 525 27.83 -24.05 -5.01
CA SER A 525 27.65 -25.05 -3.96
C SER A 525 26.70 -26.17 -4.41
N SER A 526 25.59 -25.82 -5.09
CA SER A 526 24.65 -26.79 -5.64
C SER A 526 25.24 -27.63 -6.77
N GLN A 527 26.10 -27.08 -7.63
CA GLN A 527 26.75 -27.83 -8.72
C GLN A 527 27.85 -28.77 -8.22
N ASN A 528 28.63 -28.36 -7.21
CA ASN A 528 29.64 -29.24 -6.61
C ASN A 528 29.03 -30.44 -5.89
N LYS A 529 27.80 -30.32 -5.38
CA LYS A 529 27.05 -31.45 -4.76
C LYS A 529 26.43 -32.44 -5.76
N ILE A 530 26.34 -32.08 -7.05
CA ILE A 530 25.85 -32.99 -8.10
C ILE A 530 27.01 -33.77 -8.74
N ASN A 531 28.25 -33.29 -8.56
CA ASN A 531 29.48 -33.89 -9.11
C ASN A 531 30.31 -34.67 -8.06
N LEU A 532 29.77 -34.83 -6.85
CA LEU A 532 30.23 -35.71 -5.78
C LEU A 532 29.16 -36.78 -5.58
#